data_AF-A0A0J0XKZ0-F1
#
_entry.id   AF-A0A0J0XKZ0-F1
#
_cell.length_a   1.000
_cell.length_b   1.000
_cell.length_c   1.000
_cell.angle_alpha   90.00
_cell.angle_beta   90.00
_cell.angle_gamma   90.00
#
_symmetry.space_group_name_H-M   'P 1'
#
loop_
_entity.id
_entity.type
_entity.pdbx_description
1 polymer ?
#
loop_
_entity_poly.entity_id
_entity_poly.type
_entity_poly.pdbx_seq_one_letter_code
_entity_poly.pdbx_strand_id
1 'polypeptide(L)'
;MPSPAPITLNATLSTSLHPHLRLSAPSAPAPSCHLHLILHLPDALFVDPDELADLWGPPSPFPLSLSPSSPPHSSPSSPPSPSPHWSLSPAQIDIERPVHPRLPPLSLKAVPVPQAVLDLVLDDLCTVDVPLHARYLVPEDSGATSSPRAPAWNSVRRLAAALAHDTYADVPFDGDGDGDGWVEGAWVCPAAGGTGRASRVSVGVSAHLPVPDAAYRFPVEIGTAAVVWAGWAWLVYAVIRAARVGKRKTE
;
A
#
# COMPACT_ATOMS: atom_id res chain seq x y z
N MET A 1 -26.08 29.08 2.65
CA MET A 1 -25.89 27.73 2.07
C MET A 1 -25.68 26.77 3.23
N PRO A 2 -26.37 25.62 3.27
CA PRO A 2 -26.13 24.61 4.29
C PRO A 2 -24.67 24.13 4.20
N SER A 3 -24.00 23.98 5.35
CA SER A 3 -22.68 23.36 5.40
C SER A 3 -22.78 21.95 4.81
N PRO A 4 -21.84 21.52 3.94
CA PRO A 4 -21.83 20.14 3.47
C PRO A 4 -21.78 19.20 4.69
N ALA A 5 -22.59 18.14 4.64
CA ALA A 5 -22.57 17.10 5.65
C ALA A 5 -21.17 16.45 5.69
N PRO A 6 -20.70 16.01 6.87
CA PRO A 6 -19.43 15.28 6.97
C PRO A 6 -19.49 14.03 6.10
N ILE A 7 -18.38 13.73 5.41
CA ILE A 7 -18.24 12.54 4.58
C ILE A 7 -17.96 11.36 5.51
N THR A 8 -18.83 10.37 5.53
CA THR A 8 -18.57 9.10 6.21
C THR A 8 -17.95 8.13 5.21
N LEU A 9 -16.68 7.79 5.38
CA LEU A 9 -15.99 6.79 4.58
C LEU A 9 -15.97 5.47 5.35
N ASN A 10 -16.51 4.42 4.75
CA ASN A 10 -16.31 3.06 5.25
C ASN A 10 -15.10 2.49 4.53
N ALA A 11 -14.16 1.93 5.27
CA ALA A 11 -13.07 1.20 4.67
C ALA A 11 -12.96 -0.20 5.25
N THR A 12 -12.51 -1.13 4.41
CA THR A 12 -12.24 -2.52 4.80
C THR A 12 -10.98 -2.98 4.12
N LEU A 13 -10.11 -3.67 4.86
CA LEU A 13 -8.91 -4.27 4.32
C LEU A 13 -9.09 -5.79 4.16
N SER A 14 -8.66 -6.35 3.02
CA SER A 14 -8.65 -7.81 2.86
C SER A 14 -7.47 -8.47 3.60
N THR A 15 -7.68 -9.68 4.12
CA THR A 15 -6.66 -10.49 4.82
C THR A 15 -5.87 -11.34 3.83
N SER A 16 -5.22 -10.67 2.88
CA SER A 16 -4.47 -11.27 1.77
C SER A 16 -2.98 -10.89 1.85
N LEU A 17 -2.11 -11.63 1.16
CA LEU A 17 -0.72 -11.21 0.93
C LEU A 17 -0.63 -9.95 0.06
N HIS A 18 -1.64 -9.75 -0.79
CA HIS A 18 -1.92 -8.53 -1.54
C HIS A 18 -3.20 -7.93 -0.98
N PRO A 19 -3.13 -7.17 0.12
CA PRO A 19 -4.32 -6.60 0.74
C PRO A 19 -4.98 -5.57 -0.19
N HIS A 20 -6.30 -5.52 -0.18
CA HIS A 20 -7.07 -4.51 -0.91
C HIS A 20 -7.75 -3.59 0.10
N LEU A 21 -7.57 -2.28 -0.07
CA LEU A 21 -8.30 -1.27 0.70
C LEU A 21 -9.52 -0.84 -0.09
N ARG A 22 -10.67 -1.37 0.34
CA ARG A 22 -11.96 -1.02 -0.24
C ARG A 22 -12.54 0.18 0.47
N LEU A 23 -12.68 1.29 -0.24
CA LEU A 23 -13.28 2.53 0.24
C LEU A 23 -14.71 2.64 -0.29
N SER A 24 -15.68 2.86 0.60
CA SER A 24 -17.06 3.15 0.24
C SER A 24 -17.43 4.55 0.68
N ALA A 25 -17.89 5.37 -0.27
CA ALA A 25 -18.31 6.74 -0.04
C ALA A 25 -19.83 6.89 -0.24
N PRO A 26 -20.48 7.87 0.43
CA PRO A 26 -21.87 8.20 0.13
C PRO A 26 -22.00 8.68 -1.32
N SER A 27 -23.22 8.64 -1.85
CA SER A 27 -23.49 9.19 -3.19
C SER A 27 -23.20 10.69 -3.24
N ALA A 28 -22.79 11.17 -4.41
CA ALA A 28 -22.47 12.57 -4.63
C ALA A 28 -23.66 13.48 -4.28
N PRO A 29 -23.41 14.64 -3.65
CA PRO A 29 -24.48 15.58 -3.30
C PRO A 29 -25.14 16.21 -4.53
N ALA A 30 -24.46 16.22 -5.68
CA ALA A 30 -24.99 16.64 -6.97
C ALA A 30 -24.23 15.93 -8.12
N PRO A 31 -24.82 15.75 -9.31
CA PRO A 31 -24.24 14.97 -10.42
C PRO A 31 -23.03 15.62 -11.12
N SER A 32 -22.60 16.81 -10.68
CA SER A 32 -21.38 17.45 -11.16
C SER A 32 -20.26 17.43 -10.12
N CYS A 33 -20.53 16.87 -8.93
CA CYS A 33 -19.56 16.81 -7.86
C CYS A 33 -18.73 15.54 -7.98
N HIS A 34 -17.42 15.68 -7.87
CA HIS A 34 -16.51 14.55 -7.73
C HIS A 34 -15.94 14.49 -6.31
N LEU A 35 -15.60 13.29 -5.86
CA LEU A 35 -14.97 13.06 -4.57
C LEU A 35 -13.45 13.05 -4.77
N HIS A 36 -12.78 13.98 -4.10
CA HIS A 36 -11.32 14.04 -4.00
C HIS A 36 -10.89 13.38 -2.69
N LEU A 37 -10.06 12.32 -2.77
CA LEU A 37 -9.52 11.61 -1.63
C LEU A 37 -8.00 11.69 -1.61
N ILE A 38 -7.44 11.91 -0.43
CA ILE A 38 -6.00 11.87 -0.17
C ILE A 38 -5.76 10.81 0.90
N LEU A 39 -5.11 9.71 0.53
CA LEU A 39 -4.78 8.63 1.43
C LEU A 39 -3.32 8.73 1.83
N HIS A 40 -3.08 8.82 3.13
CA HIS A 40 -1.78 8.66 3.75
C HIS A 40 -1.68 7.23 4.27
N LEU A 41 -0.80 6.43 3.68
CA LEU A 41 -0.61 5.04 4.08
C LEU A 41 0.47 4.94 5.17
N PRO A 42 0.33 4.02 6.14
CA PRO A 42 1.40 3.71 7.07
C PRO A 42 2.58 3.11 6.31
N ASP A 43 3.81 3.23 6.83
CA ASP A 43 5.03 2.76 6.15
C ASP A 43 5.04 1.24 5.85
N ALA A 44 4.19 0.47 6.54
CA ALA A 44 4.02 -0.96 6.32
C ALA A 44 3.14 -1.29 5.09
N LEU A 45 2.39 -0.32 4.55
CA LEU A 45 1.48 -0.51 3.42
C LEU A 45 1.85 0.46 2.29
N PHE A 46 1.82 -0.04 1.07
CA PHE A 46 2.08 0.78 -0.11
C PHE A 46 1.14 0.39 -1.24
N VAL A 47 0.80 1.36 -2.09
CA VAL A 47 -0.03 1.12 -3.27
C VAL A 47 0.75 0.26 -4.27
N ASP A 48 0.09 -0.70 -4.90
CA ASP A 48 0.63 -1.36 -6.10
C ASP A 48 0.33 -0.49 -7.34
N PRO A 49 1.31 0.26 -7.89
CA PRO A 49 1.05 1.11 -9.04
C PRO A 49 0.74 0.33 -10.32
N ASP A 50 1.21 -0.92 -10.45
CA ASP A 50 1.02 -1.73 -11.65
C ASP A 50 -0.41 -2.30 -11.67
N GLU A 51 -0.85 -2.89 -10.56
CA GLU A 51 -2.25 -3.34 -10.42
C GLU A 51 -3.23 -2.16 -10.48
N LEU A 52 -2.88 -1.00 -9.91
CA LEU A 52 -3.72 0.19 -10.02
C LEU A 52 -3.81 0.69 -11.46
N ALA A 53 -2.71 0.61 -12.22
CA ALA A 53 -2.69 0.98 -13.63
C ALA A 53 -3.50 0.01 -14.50
N ASP A 54 -3.51 -1.28 -14.17
CA ASP A 54 -4.34 -2.28 -14.85
C ASP A 54 -5.84 -2.05 -14.57
N LEU A 55 -6.19 -1.61 -13.36
CA LEU A 55 -7.58 -1.34 -12.97
C LEU A 55 -8.10 0.00 -13.52
N TRP A 56 -7.31 1.07 -13.41
CA TRP A 56 -7.77 2.45 -13.63
C TRP A 56 -7.06 3.19 -14.75
N GLY A 57 -6.08 2.56 -15.39
CA GLY A 57 -5.20 3.20 -16.36
C GLY A 57 -3.99 3.87 -15.69
N PRO A 58 -3.02 4.35 -16.50
CA PRO A 58 -1.76 4.88 -16.01
C PRO A 58 -1.96 6.12 -15.10
N PRO A 59 -1.05 6.35 -14.14
CA PRO A 59 -1.15 7.51 -13.26
C PRO A 59 -1.09 8.81 -14.05
N SER A 60 -1.82 9.83 -13.61
CA SER A 60 -1.73 11.16 -14.22
C SER A 60 -0.35 11.77 -13.92
N PRO A 61 0.42 12.19 -14.94
CA PRO A 61 1.74 12.79 -14.73
C PRO A 61 1.67 14.20 -14.12
N PHE A 62 0.48 14.81 -14.10
CA PHE A 62 0.26 16.10 -13.48
C PHE A 62 -0.70 15.95 -12.29
N PRO A 63 -0.37 16.52 -11.12
CA PRO A 63 -1.36 16.68 -10.06
C PRO A 63 -2.53 17.43 -10.68
N LEU A 64 -3.75 16.93 -10.44
CA LEU A 64 -4.98 17.31 -11.14
C LEU A 64 -5.19 18.82 -11.13
N SER A 65 -4.57 19.51 -12.09
CA SER A 65 -4.91 20.87 -12.43
C SER A 65 -6.25 20.74 -13.13
N LEU A 66 -7.29 21.24 -12.48
CA LEU A 66 -8.65 21.40 -12.99
C LEU A 66 -8.63 22.21 -14.30
N SER A 67 -8.10 21.63 -15.37
CA SER A 67 -8.10 22.26 -16.68
C SER A 67 -9.48 22.05 -17.28
N PRO A 68 -10.18 23.13 -17.62
CA PRO A 68 -11.51 23.05 -18.20
C PRO A 68 -11.43 22.26 -19.51
N SER A 69 -12.24 21.20 -19.56
CA SER A 69 -12.54 20.33 -20.70
C SER A 69 -12.28 20.99 -22.05
N SER A 70 -11.27 20.50 -22.77
CA SER A 70 -11.17 20.77 -24.21
C SER A 70 -12.31 20.03 -24.95
N PRO A 71 -12.89 20.62 -26.00
CA PRO A 71 -14.07 20.07 -26.66
C PRO A 71 -13.77 18.71 -27.33
N PRO A 72 -14.70 17.75 -27.27
CA PRO A 72 -14.48 16.41 -27.79
C PRO A 72 -14.43 16.43 -29.32
N HIS A 73 -13.29 16.01 -29.88
CA HIS A 73 -13.21 15.63 -31.29
C HIS A 73 -13.98 14.31 -31.50
N SER A 74 -14.99 14.39 -32.34
CA SER A 74 -16.02 13.40 -32.60
C SER A 74 -15.48 12.10 -33.22
N SER A 75 -15.63 11.00 -32.48
CA SER A 75 -15.74 9.64 -33.05
C SER A 75 -16.77 8.84 -32.22
N PRO A 76 -17.78 8.21 -32.85
CA PRO A 76 -18.93 7.62 -32.16
C PRO A 76 -18.67 6.17 -31.72
N SER A 77 -17.58 5.93 -30.99
CA SER A 77 -17.42 4.71 -30.19
C SER A 77 -17.93 5.01 -28.78
N SER A 78 -18.66 4.07 -28.19
CA SER A 78 -19.30 4.14 -26.86
C SER A 78 -18.56 5.03 -25.86
N PRO A 79 -19.28 5.89 -25.10
CA PRO A 79 -18.63 6.77 -24.12
C PRO A 79 -17.80 5.90 -23.18
N PRO A 80 -16.48 6.13 -23.05
CA PRO A 80 -15.66 5.39 -22.11
C PRO A 80 -16.26 5.58 -20.72
N SER A 81 -16.44 4.49 -19.98
CA SER A 81 -16.82 4.56 -18.58
C SER A 81 -15.82 5.47 -17.87
N PRO A 82 -16.27 6.40 -17.00
CA PRO A 82 -15.38 7.30 -16.30
C PRO A 82 -14.44 6.48 -15.42
N SER A 83 -13.17 6.39 -15.83
CA SER A 83 -12.10 5.78 -15.04
C SER A 83 -11.67 6.78 -13.97
N PRO A 84 -11.49 6.35 -12.71
CA PRO A 84 -11.03 7.25 -11.67
C PRO A 84 -9.64 7.78 -11.99
N HIS A 85 -9.43 9.07 -11.72
CA HIS A 85 -8.13 9.69 -11.89
C HIS A 85 -7.31 9.51 -10.62
N TRP A 86 -6.03 9.14 -10.76
CA TRP A 86 -5.16 8.93 -9.61
C TRP A 86 -3.73 9.41 -9.84
N SER A 87 -3.06 9.73 -8.73
CA SER A 87 -1.61 9.99 -8.70
C SER A 87 -1.00 9.53 -7.37
N LEU A 88 0.28 9.16 -7.42
CA LEU A 88 1.02 8.62 -6.28
C LEU A 88 2.28 9.44 -6.01
N SER A 89 2.51 9.82 -4.76
CA SER A 89 3.68 10.55 -4.32
C SER A 89 4.34 9.87 -3.11
N PRO A 90 5.61 9.41 -3.21
CA PRO A 90 6.45 9.41 -4.42
C PRO A 90 5.91 8.43 -5.47
N ALA A 91 6.16 8.72 -6.75
CA ALA A 91 5.69 7.87 -7.86
C ALA A 91 6.29 6.46 -7.85
N GLN A 92 7.44 6.29 -7.21
CA GLN A 92 8.08 5.00 -6.98
C GLN A 92 8.30 4.82 -5.48
N ILE A 93 7.78 3.71 -4.95
CA ILE A 93 7.97 3.31 -3.56
C ILE A 93 9.07 2.26 -3.53
N ASP A 94 10.15 2.55 -2.81
CA ASP A 94 11.23 1.60 -2.58
C ASP A 94 10.79 0.61 -1.49
N ILE A 95 10.34 -0.57 -1.92
CA ILE A 95 9.85 -1.64 -1.04
C ILE A 95 10.97 -2.26 -0.21
N GLU A 96 12.21 -2.23 -0.72
CA GLU A 96 13.39 -2.84 -0.09
C GLU A 96 14.04 -1.92 0.94
N ARG A 97 13.59 -0.67 1.05
CA ARG A 97 14.14 0.28 2.00
C ARG A 97 14.12 -0.32 3.41
N PRO A 98 15.29 -0.45 4.07
CA PRO A 98 15.33 -0.95 5.42
C PRO A 98 14.54 0.01 6.31
N VAL A 99 13.53 -0.52 7.01
CA VAL A 99 12.87 0.17 8.12
C VAL A 99 13.96 0.39 9.15
N HIS A 100 14.56 1.59 9.16
CA HIS A 100 15.83 1.83 9.85
C HIS A 100 15.70 1.43 11.33
N PRO A 101 16.25 0.28 11.73
CA PRO A 101 16.17 -0.16 13.10
C PRO A 101 17.34 0.54 13.78
N ARG A 102 17.07 1.68 14.43
CA ARG A 102 18.03 2.34 15.33
C ARG A 102 19.28 2.89 14.64
N LEU A 103 19.14 3.99 13.91
CA LEU A 103 20.22 4.97 14.04
C LEU A 103 20.15 5.53 15.47
N PRO A 104 21.24 5.51 16.26
CA PRO A 104 21.28 6.23 17.53
C PRO A 104 20.86 7.69 17.29
N PRO A 105 20.37 8.42 18.30
CA PRO A 105 19.92 9.81 18.18
C PRO A 105 21.12 10.73 17.93
N LEU A 106 21.78 10.58 16.79
CA LEU A 106 22.58 11.60 16.16
C LEU A 106 21.57 12.62 15.64
N SER A 107 21.78 13.88 16.00
CA SER A 107 20.99 15.06 15.62
C SER A 107 21.01 15.34 14.11
N LEU A 108 20.81 14.33 13.27
CA LEU A 108 20.30 14.48 11.93
C LEU A 108 18.87 14.99 12.10
N LYS A 109 18.65 16.25 11.71
CA LYS A 109 17.30 16.77 11.43
C LYS A 109 16.48 15.64 10.84
N ALA A 110 15.45 15.19 11.55
CA ALA A 110 14.58 14.11 11.12
C ALA A 110 14.21 14.38 9.68
N VAL A 111 14.82 13.65 8.74
CA VAL A 111 14.45 13.75 7.34
C VAL A 111 13.09 13.05 7.32
N PRO A 112 11.99 13.78 7.10
CA PRO A 112 10.68 13.15 7.09
C PRO A 112 10.73 12.06 6.03
N VAL A 113 10.52 10.83 6.46
CA VAL A 113 10.38 9.71 5.53
C VAL A 113 9.14 10.04 4.70
N PRO A 114 9.26 10.16 3.37
CA PRO A 114 8.10 10.50 2.54
C PRO A 114 7.09 9.37 2.68
N GLN A 115 5.98 9.65 3.35
CA GLN A 115 4.82 8.76 3.39
C GLN A 115 4.23 8.67 1.98
N ALA A 116 3.77 7.49 1.60
CA ALA A 116 3.05 7.32 0.34
C ALA A 116 1.70 8.04 0.44
N VAL A 117 1.50 8.99 -0.47
CA VAL A 117 0.27 9.75 -0.61
C VAL A 117 -0.38 9.36 -1.93
N LEU A 118 -1.58 8.79 -1.86
CA LEU A 118 -2.42 8.48 -3.02
C LEU A 118 -3.53 9.52 -3.12
N ASP A 119 -3.55 10.23 -4.25
CA ASP A 119 -4.59 11.20 -4.59
C ASP A 119 -5.57 10.56 -5.59
N LEU A 120 -6.86 10.55 -5.27
CA LEU A 120 -7.94 9.95 -6.07
C LEU A 120 -9.04 10.96 -6.36
N VAL A 121 -9.54 10.98 -7.60
CA VAL A 121 -10.74 11.72 -8.01
C VAL A 121 -11.77 10.77 -8.63
N LEU A 122 -12.98 10.80 -8.05
CA LEU A 122 -14.06 9.84 -8.32
C LEU A 122 -15.31 10.59 -8.77
N ASP A 123 -15.78 10.31 -9.99
CA ASP A 123 -16.88 11.08 -10.60
C ASP A 123 -18.28 10.60 -10.23
N ASP A 124 -18.48 9.33 -9.83
CA ASP A 124 -19.80 8.80 -9.40
C ASP A 124 -19.71 7.44 -8.66
N LEU A 125 -18.49 6.97 -8.34
CA LEU A 125 -18.28 5.63 -7.78
C LEU A 125 -18.51 5.60 -6.27
N CYS A 126 -19.51 4.82 -5.84
CA CYS A 126 -19.77 4.57 -4.42
C CYS A 126 -18.73 3.66 -3.75
N THR A 127 -17.89 2.98 -4.54
CA THR A 127 -16.91 2.04 -4.02
C THR A 127 -15.66 2.03 -4.90
N VAL A 128 -14.51 2.13 -4.25
CA VAL A 128 -13.19 2.10 -4.86
C VAL A 128 -12.38 1.01 -4.18
N ASP A 129 -11.61 0.27 -4.98
CA ASP A 129 -10.76 -0.81 -4.48
C ASP A 129 -9.30 -0.48 -4.78
N VAL A 130 -8.52 -0.20 -3.74
CA VAL A 130 -7.11 0.19 -3.86
C VAL A 130 -6.27 -1.06 -3.58
N PRO A 131 -5.63 -1.68 -4.60
CA PRO A 131 -4.62 -2.72 -4.38
C PRO A 131 -3.44 -2.16 -3.58
N LEU A 132 -3.10 -2.88 -2.52
CA LEU A 132 -1.98 -2.58 -1.65
C LEU A 132 -1.04 -3.79 -1.58
N HIS A 133 0.21 -3.49 -1.30
CA HIS A 133 1.18 -4.45 -0.83
C HIS A 133 1.53 -4.13 0.62
N ALA A 134 1.86 -5.18 1.36
CA ALA A 134 2.41 -5.07 2.70
C ALA A 134 3.93 -5.30 2.67
N ARG A 135 4.67 -4.48 3.40
CA ARG A 135 6.08 -4.74 3.66
C ARG A 135 6.18 -5.87 4.68
N TYR A 136 6.98 -6.89 4.39
CA TYR A 136 7.38 -7.87 5.39
C TYR A 136 8.24 -7.20 6.46
N LEU A 137 7.69 -7.02 7.65
CA LEU A 137 8.46 -6.61 8.81
C LEU A 137 9.22 -7.84 9.33
N VAL A 138 10.53 -7.68 9.57
CA VAL A 138 11.31 -8.71 10.24
C VAL A 138 10.76 -8.86 11.67
N PRO A 139 10.40 -10.08 12.12
CA PRO A 139 9.99 -10.30 13.50
C PRO A 139 11.06 -9.76 14.46
N GLU A 140 10.66 -8.95 15.44
CA GLU A 140 11.62 -8.44 16.43
C GLU A 140 12.00 -9.58 17.38
N ASP A 141 13.22 -10.11 17.28
CA ASP A 141 13.71 -11.24 18.08
C ASP A 141 13.75 -10.96 19.61
N SER A 142 13.54 -9.70 20.02
CA SER A 142 13.52 -9.34 21.42
C SER A 142 12.10 -9.43 21.96
N GLY A 143 11.75 -10.57 22.56
CA GLY A 143 10.63 -10.67 23.52
C GLY A 143 10.82 -9.81 24.79
N ALA A 144 11.52 -8.68 24.70
CA ALA A 144 11.88 -7.78 25.79
C ALA A 144 10.93 -6.57 25.84
N THR A 145 9.88 -6.72 26.63
CA THR A 145 9.07 -5.61 27.14
C THR A 145 9.88 -4.79 28.16
N SER A 146 10.65 -3.79 27.72
CA SER A 146 10.90 -2.55 28.50
C SER A 146 11.93 -1.63 27.84
N SER A 147 11.44 -0.57 27.19
CA SER A 147 12.15 0.71 27.17
C SER A 147 11.10 1.84 27.09
N PRO A 148 10.92 2.67 28.13
CA PRO A 148 9.79 3.60 28.25
C PRO A 148 9.89 4.87 27.39
N ARG A 149 10.88 5.01 26.51
CA ARG A 149 11.09 6.24 25.73
C ARG A 149 11.59 5.96 24.31
N ALA A 150 10.73 5.37 23.49
CA ALA A 150 10.85 5.46 22.05
C ALA A 150 9.56 6.08 21.50
N PRO A 151 9.57 7.34 21.04
CA PRO A 151 8.43 7.91 20.33
C PRO A 151 8.34 7.26 18.94
N ALA A 152 7.12 6.99 18.48
CA ALA A 152 6.75 6.43 17.17
C ALA A 152 6.77 4.89 16.95
N TRP A 153 6.99 4.05 17.97
CA TRP A 153 6.81 2.57 17.85
C TRP A 153 5.82 1.97 18.85
N ASN A 154 5.04 2.80 19.54
CA ASN A 154 4.10 2.31 20.56
C ASN A 154 2.93 1.53 19.95
N SER A 155 2.51 1.84 18.72
CA SER A 155 1.48 1.07 17.98
C SER A 155 1.96 -0.34 17.65
N VAL A 156 3.21 -0.49 17.18
CA VAL A 156 3.81 -1.80 16.85
C VAL A 156 4.24 -2.59 18.10
N ARG A 157 4.60 -1.93 19.20
CA ARG A 157 4.94 -2.61 20.47
C ARG A 157 3.73 -3.16 21.21
N ARG A 158 2.55 -2.54 21.08
CA ARG A 158 1.31 -3.12 21.62
C ARG A 158 0.89 -4.38 20.85
N LEU A 159 1.29 -4.50 19.59
CA LEU A 159 1.16 -5.70 18.76
C LEU A 159 2.00 -6.86 19.27
N ALA A 160 3.29 -6.64 19.54
CA ALA A 160 4.20 -7.71 19.92
C ALA A 160 3.84 -8.39 21.27
N ALA A 161 3.13 -7.68 22.16
CA ALA A 161 2.65 -8.24 23.42
C ALA A 161 1.29 -8.98 23.29
N ALA A 162 0.50 -8.71 22.25
CA ALA A 162 -0.71 -9.47 21.92
C ALA A 162 -0.39 -10.75 21.10
N LEU A 163 0.76 -10.76 20.42
CA LEU A 163 1.29 -11.85 19.57
C LEU A 163 1.79 -13.10 20.32
N ALA A 164 1.60 -13.20 21.64
CA ALA A 164 1.93 -14.43 22.36
C ALA A 164 0.98 -15.61 21.99
N HIS A 165 -0.16 -15.35 21.34
CA HIS A 165 -1.08 -16.41 20.90
C HIS A 165 -1.83 -16.19 19.57
N ASP A 166 -1.67 -15.07 18.85
CA ASP A 166 -2.37 -14.82 17.57
C ASP A 166 -1.42 -14.33 16.48
N THR A 167 -1.48 -14.95 15.29
CA THR A 167 -0.54 -14.79 14.14
C THR A 167 -0.71 -13.51 13.31
N TYR A 168 -1.22 -12.42 13.91
CA TYR A 168 -1.59 -11.21 13.17
C TYR A 168 -1.02 -9.93 13.81
N ALA A 169 -0.69 -8.96 12.95
CA ALA A 169 -0.27 -7.63 13.33
C ALA A 169 -1.37 -6.62 12.97
N ASP A 170 -1.89 -5.87 13.94
CA ASP A 170 -2.85 -4.78 13.72
C ASP A 170 -2.12 -3.46 13.39
N VAL A 171 -2.31 -2.92 12.19
CA VAL A 171 -1.80 -1.57 11.86
C VAL A 171 -2.98 -0.59 11.90
N PRO A 172 -3.03 0.35 12.87
CA PRO A 172 -4.14 1.30 12.99
C PRO A 172 -4.09 2.41 11.93
N PHE A 173 -5.28 2.91 11.56
CA PHE A 173 -5.50 4.10 10.74
C PHE A 173 -6.24 5.20 11.54
N ASP A 174 -5.85 5.44 12.79
CA ASP A 174 -6.56 6.36 13.70
C ASP A 174 -6.18 7.84 13.50
N GLY A 175 -5.10 8.14 12.77
CA GLY A 175 -4.77 9.50 12.32
C GLY A 175 -4.26 10.43 13.43
N ASP A 176 -3.77 9.87 14.54
CA ASP A 176 -3.25 10.62 15.70
C ASP A 176 -1.89 11.31 15.44
N GLY A 177 -1.32 11.14 14.24
CA GLY A 177 -0.17 11.91 13.74
C GLY A 177 1.21 11.30 14.01
N ASP A 178 1.29 10.09 14.56
CA ASP A 178 2.55 9.42 14.93
C ASP A 178 3.08 8.43 13.88
N GLY A 179 2.53 8.45 12.65
CA GLY A 179 2.91 7.54 11.56
C GLY A 179 1.82 6.53 11.16
N ASP A 180 0.68 6.60 11.82
CA ASP A 180 -0.53 5.84 11.48
C ASP A 180 -1.14 6.38 10.18
N GLY A 181 -1.76 5.54 9.37
CA GLY A 181 -2.37 5.99 8.12
C GLY A 181 -3.62 6.85 8.36
N TRP A 182 -3.98 7.74 7.42
CA TRP A 182 -5.25 8.48 7.47
C TRP A 182 -5.80 8.78 6.08
N VAL A 183 -7.08 9.12 6.01
CA VAL A 183 -7.76 9.48 4.76
C VAL A 183 -8.37 10.88 4.90
N GLU A 184 -8.14 11.73 3.91
CA GLU A 184 -8.81 13.03 3.80
C GLU A 184 -9.73 13.01 2.58
N GLY A 185 -10.91 13.61 2.70
CA GLY A 185 -11.91 13.57 1.64
C GLY A 185 -12.67 14.89 1.49
N ALA A 186 -12.96 15.27 0.26
CA ALA A 186 -13.73 16.47 -0.08
C ALA A 186 -14.59 16.26 -1.32
N TRP A 187 -15.85 16.73 -1.28
CA TRP A 187 -16.64 16.90 -2.49
C TRP A 187 -16.26 18.21 -3.18
N VAL A 188 -15.93 18.13 -4.47
CA VAL A 188 -15.60 19.27 -5.32
C VAL A 188 -16.69 19.41 -6.37
N CYS A 189 -17.44 20.52 -6.33
CA CYS A 189 -18.61 20.76 -7.17
C CYS A 189 -18.39 22.00 -8.06
N PRO A 190 -18.03 21.85 -9.35
CA PRO A 190 -17.71 22.96 -10.24
C PRO A 190 -18.87 23.96 -10.42
N ALA A 191 -20.10 23.45 -10.56
CA ALA A 191 -21.29 24.27 -10.83
C ALA A 191 -21.67 25.22 -9.68
N ALA A 192 -21.25 24.93 -8.45
CA ALA A 192 -21.58 25.74 -7.28
C ALA A 192 -20.55 26.85 -7.00
N GLY A 193 -19.43 26.91 -7.76
CA GLY A 193 -18.34 27.86 -7.52
C GLY A 193 -17.69 27.74 -6.13
N GLY A 194 -18.04 26.71 -5.36
CA GLY A 194 -17.56 26.46 -4.02
C GLY A 194 -16.76 25.17 -3.98
N THR A 195 -15.50 25.25 -3.62
CA THR A 195 -14.76 24.10 -3.11
C THR A 195 -15.37 23.72 -1.77
N GLY A 196 -15.99 22.54 -1.69
CA GLY A 196 -16.39 21.98 -0.41
C GLY A 196 -15.17 21.92 0.51
N ARG A 197 -15.34 22.28 1.79
CA ARG A 197 -14.23 22.22 2.74
C ARG A 197 -13.79 20.76 2.88
N ALA A 198 -12.52 20.48 2.58
CA ALA A 198 -11.92 19.19 2.88
C ALA A 198 -12.14 18.86 4.35
N SER A 199 -12.78 17.73 4.60
CA SER A 199 -13.01 17.23 5.94
C SER A 199 -12.03 16.07 6.13
N ARG A 200 -11.20 16.16 7.15
CA ARG A 200 -10.39 15.01 7.57
C ARG A 200 -11.36 13.95 8.09
N VAL A 201 -11.34 12.76 7.49
CA VAL A 201 -12.19 11.64 7.90
C VAL A 201 -11.26 10.61 8.52
N SER A 202 -11.27 10.51 9.86
CA SER A 202 -10.58 9.41 10.53
C SER A 202 -11.28 8.11 10.16
N VAL A 203 -10.63 7.30 9.33
CA VAL A 203 -11.15 6.01 8.91
C VAL A 203 -10.65 5.00 9.91
N GLY A 204 -11.51 4.62 10.88
CA GLY A 204 -11.17 3.67 11.94
C GLY A 204 -11.00 2.24 11.42
N VAL A 205 -10.02 2.02 10.54
CA VAL A 205 -9.67 0.71 10.01
C VAL A 205 -8.40 0.23 10.66
N SER A 206 -8.37 -1.06 10.96
CA SER A 206 -7.18 -1.79 11.37
C SER A 206 -6.86 -2.82 10.29
N ALA A 207 -5.61 -2.84 9.86
CA ALA A 207 -5.10 -3.89 8.98
C ALA A 207 -4.64 -5.07 9.82
N HIS A 208 -5.24 -6.26 9.66
CA HIS A 208 -4.67 -7.50 10.20
C HIS A 208 -3.75 -8.11 9.15
N LEU A 209 -2.45 -7.83 9.26
CA LEU A 209 -1.46 -8.38 8.33
C LEU A 209 -1.02 -9.77 8.82
N PRO A 210 -1.01 -10.79 7.94
CA PRO A 210 -0.46 -12.08 8.30
C PRO A 210 1.04 -11.92 8.54
N VAL A 211 1.47 -12.14 9.78
CA VAL A 211 2.90 -12.22 10.09
C VAL A 211 3.30 -13.67 9.88
N PRO A 212 4.25 -13.98 8.97
CA PRO A 212 4.73 -15.35 8.85
C PRO A 212 5.28 -15.78 10.21
N ASP A 213 4.74 -16.86 10.76
CA ASP A 213 5.23 -17.42 12.02
C ASP A 213 6.73 -17.67 11.89
N ALA A 214 7.51 -17.16 12.82
CA ALA A 214 8.95 -17.33 12.86
C ALA A 214 9.32 -18.82 12.82
N ALA A 215 8.44 -19.71 13.30
CA ALA A 215 8.61 -21.15 13.21
C ALA A 215 8.67 -21.68 11.76
N TYR A 216 7.99 -21.05 10.79
CA TYR A 216 8.02 -21.47 9.38
C TYR A 216 9.23 -20.94 8.61
N ARG A 217 9.89 -19.90 9.12
CA ARG A 217 11.05 -19.29 8.44
C ARG A 217 12.19 -20.30 8.27
N PHE A 218 12.59 -20.96 9.35
CA PHE A 218 13.74 -21.87 9.32
C PHE A 218 13.52 -23.08 8.40
N PRO A 219 12.38 -23.81 8.44
CA PRO A 219 12.12 -24.89 7.50
C PRO A 219 12.09 -24.44 6.03
N VAL A 220 11.52 -23.26 5.73
CA VAL A 220 11.46 -22.73 4.36
C VAL A 220 12.85 -22.36 3.86
N GLU A 221 13.66 -21.70 4.67
CA GLU A 221 15.04 -21.32 4.32
C GLU A 221 15.91 -22.57 4.05
N ILE A 222 15.87 -23.55 4.95
CA ILE A 222 16.62 -24.81 4.80
C ILE A 222 16.11 -25.61 3.60
N GLY A 223 14.79 -25.72 3.43
CA GLY A 223 14.18 -26.42 2.30
C GLY A 223 14.56 -25.80 0.95
N THR A 224 14.50 -24.48 0.85
CA THR A 224 14.89 -23.74 -0.36
C THR A 224 16.37 -23.95 -0.67
N ALA A 225 17.24 -23.83 0.34
CA ALA A 225 18.66 -24.10 0.17
C ALA A 225 18.93 -25.53 -0.31
N ALA A 226 18.27 -26.52 0.30
CA ALA A 226 18.43 -27.93 -0.08
C ALA A 226 18.02 -28.19 -1.54
N VAL A 227 16.90 -27.62 -2.00
CA VAL A 227 16.45 -27.75 -3.40
C VAL A 227 17.44 -27.11 -4.37
N VAL A 228 17.94 -25.91 -4.05
CA VAL A 228 18.96 -25.22 -4.87
C VAL A 228 20.24 -26.06 -4.97
N TRP A 229 20.72 -26.60 -3.85
CA TRP A 229 21.90 -27.47 -3.84
C TRP A 229 21.69 -28.77 -4.61
N ALA A 230 20.52 -29.40 -4.49
CA ALA A 230 20.18 -30.59 -5.26
C ALA A 230 20.15 -30.31 -6.76
N GLY A 231 19.57 -29.17 -7.18
CA GLY A 231 19.58 -28.71 -8.57
C GLY A 231 20.99 -28.50 -9.11
N TRP A 232 21.86 -27.86 -8.33
CA TRP A 232 23.27 -27.67 -8.66
C TRP A 232 24.03 -29.00 -8.79
N ALA A 233 23.86 -29.90 -7.82
CA ALA A 233 24.50 -31.22 -7.85
C ALA A 233 24.07 -32.03 -9.08
N TRP A 234 22.78 -31.97 -9.43
CA TRP A 234 22.26 -32.61 -10.64
C TRP A 234 22.88 -32.02 -11.92
N LEU A 235 23.01 -30.69 -12.01
CA LEU A 235 23.62 -30.02 -13.16
C LEU A 235 25.09 -30.44 -13.33
N VAL A 236 25.86 -30.46 -12.25
CA VAL A 236 27.26 -30.94 -12.24
C VAL A 236 27.34 -32.39 -12.69
N TYR A 237 26.46 -33.25 -12.17
CA TYR A 237 26.38 -34.65 -12.59
C TYR A 237 26.09 -34.79 -14.09
N ALA A 238 25.15 -34.00 -14.63
CA ALA A 238 24.79 -34.02 -16.04
C ALA A 238 25.97 -33.62 -16.95
N VAL A 239 26.73 -32.58 -16.57
CA VAL A 239 27.94 -32.14 -17.28
C VAL A 239 29.01 -33.24 -17.30
N ILE A 240 29.30 -33.84 -16.14
CA ILE A 240 30.28 -34.94 -16.04
C ILE A 240 29.84 -36.12 -16.90
N ARG A 241 28.55 -36.47 -16.87
CA ARG A 241 27.99 -37.55 -17.69
C ARG A 241 28.14 -37.28 -19.18
N ALA A 242 27.82 -36.07 -19.64
CA ALA A 242 27.97 -35.66 -21.04
C ALA A 242 29.44 -35.72 -21.49
N ALA A 243 30.37 -35.22 -20.67
CA ALA A 243 31.80 -35.27 -20.95
C ALA A 243 32.33 -36.71 -21.09
N ARG A 244 31.84 -37.64 -20.27
CA ARG A 244 32.21 -39.07 -20.35
C ARG A 244 31.66 -39.75 -21.61
N VAL A 245 30.46 -39.40 -22.06
CA VAL A 245 29.88 -39.95 -23.28
C VAL A 245 30.60 -39.44 -24.53
N GLY A 246 31.02 -38.16 -24.54
CA GLY A 246 31.78 -37.58 -25.64
C GLY A 246 33.11 -38.29 -25.92
N LYS A 247 33.88 -38.61 -24.87
CA LYS A 247 35.17 -39.30 -24.99
C LYS A 247 35.09 -40.68 -25.67
N ARG A 248 33.96 -41.39 -25.54
CA ARG A 248 33.77 -42.72 -26.14
C ARG A 248 33.56 -42.72 -27.66
N LYS A 249 33.34 -41.55 -28.29
CA LYS A 249 33.08 -41.46 -29.74
C LYS A 249 34.32 -41.11 -30.56
N THR A 250 35.45 -40.85 -29.90
CA THR A 250 36.72 -40.43 -30.53
C THR A 250 37.79 -41.52 -30.53
N GLU A 251 37.48 -42.70 -30.00
CA GLU A 251 38.28 -43.94 -30.11
C GLU A 251 37.57 -44.91 -31.05
#